data_AF-A0A7X8S6X8-F1
#
_entry.id   AF-A0A7X8S6X8-F1
#
_cell.length_a   1.000
_cell.length_b   1.000
_cell.length_c   1.000
_cell.angle_alpha   90.00
_cell.angle_beta   90.00
_cell.angle_gamma   90.00
#
_symmetry.space_group_name_H-M   'P 1'
#
loop_
_entity.id
_entity.type
_entity.pdbx_description
1 polymer ?
#
loop_
_entity_poly.entity_id
_entity_poly.type
_entity_poly.pdbx_seq_one_letter_code
_entity_poly.pdbx_strand_id
1 'polypeptide(L)'
;MRRNIFLHFLNRDTREVFDFYGSLQRQSHSGLLRQALNAAAILCEDHCIAPPGFIVEDELAFELAESQRAFLREGLIQFPMRENSLAEFAEKKRIGYEPMRDRYSGLFNDTRIGFLGDNAKGIISRKTLITEGILNDWTSGPESGARMWAPIKKRLTHDLVDIVSKIPAALHEKGMALTWSAIEPELPEPARAAAKEMRDTLQHVYFRQYCIEFGLIALNGIPHVLHDFNIPADTKVYNYRRLSSFLDIFEMRELLYEAPADLIVSLRRQPGFISFMDAFAAFAKSAGSETDIKFHAGRAAQGVSYGWETLKSRRLSFYEGSPVEIRELCDALAEVSSHLVKEHGLPVRGQRIISPNTNKRVPGMSNQPELVLFVALAEELDVLAKSLGFDKPAGTPEATGKLDGYDVAVICPRAMGRVAGAVAMADYLARRPKPKLILIVGLAGGFQNNNSKPGHIVVATKVVDLALRKVVDEADAAITHFRHEDYVMDDVLQRHIQSDEFDKKAWVNQACELGWPDDQRPSIHYGPLASADEVVASNEWSAQILNGKGGDPKLLGVEMEAGGVCAAARKQGIAVSMIRVISDSADPAKADDHWRSLGMKTLSDLLKTISLGKIIERIP
;
A
#
# COMPACT_ATOMS: atom_id res chain seq x y z
N MET A 1 6.84 11.82 7.97
CA MET A 1 5.62 11.02 7.73
C MET A 1 5.53 9.98 8.83
N ARG A 2 4.31 9.53 9.16
CA ARG A 2 4.10 8.46 10.14
C ARG A 2 4.56 7.13 9.53
N ARG A 3 4.45 6.03 10.26
CA ARG A 3 4.85 4.68 9.88
C ARG A 3 3.66 3.73 10.05
N ASN A 4 3.70 2.62 9.34
CA ASN A 4 2.71 1.55 9.46
C ASN A 4 2.99 0.70 10.70
N ILE A 5 1.93 0.16 11.30
CA ILE A 5 1.99 -0.43 12.63
C ILE A 5 1.80 -1.94 12.57
N PHE A 6 2.63 -2.67 13.32
CA PHE A 6 2.46 -4.11 13.53
C PHE A 6 1.61 -4.39 14.77
N LEU A 7 0.51 -5.12 14.59
CA LEU A 7 -0.52 -5.38 15.60
C LEU A 7 -0.15 -6.58 16.50
N HIS A 8 1.04 -6.57 17.09
CA HIS A 8 1.54 -7.65 17.95
C HIS A 8 0.65 -7.96 19.16
N PHE A 9 -0.12 -6.98 19.66
CA PHE A 9 -1.04 -7.14 20.79
C PHE A 9 -2.29 -7.98 20.46
N LEU A 10 -2.60 -8.18 19.17
CA LEU A 10 -3.69 -9.10 18.75
C LEU A 10 -3.25 -10.57 18.80
N ASN A 11 -1.95 -10.84 18.79
CA ASN A 11 -1.44 -12.20 18.89
C ASN A 11 -1.90 -12.85 20.20
N ARG A 12 -2.42 -14.08 20.11
CA ARG A 12 -2.87 -14.85 21.27
C ARG A 12 -1.73 -15.08 22.26
N ASP A 13 -0.58 -15.55 21.78
CA ASP A 13 0.54 -15.91 22.64
C ASP A 13 1.11 -14.68 23.36
N THR A 14 1.14 -13.50 22.73
CA THR A 14 1.47 -12.22 23.38
C THR A 14 0.59 -11.99 24.60
N ARG A 15 -0.73 -12.17 24.45
CA ARG A 15 -1.70 -11.92 25.52
C ARG A 15 -1.57 -12.92 26.66
N GLU A 16 -1.21 -14.16 26.35
CA GLU A 16 -0.88 -15.16 27.37
C GLU A 16 0.45 -14.87 28.09
N VAL A 17 1.48 -14.41 27.39
CA VAL A 17 2.76 -13.99 28.01
C VAL A 17 2.52 -12.93 29.09
N PHE A 18 1.57 -12.04 28.86
CA PHE A 18 1.19 -10.99 29.79
C PHE A 18 0.01 -11.34 30.70
N ASP A 19 -0.40 -12.62 30.71
CA ASP A 19 -1.49 -13.15 31.53
C ASP A 19 -2.82 -12.38 31.38
N PHE A 20 -3.19 -11.95 30.18
CA PHE A 20 -4.44 -11.20 29.96
C PHE A 20 -5.66 -12.07 30.27
N TYR A 21 -5.60 -13.37 29.95
CA TYR A 21 -6.70 -14.30 30.19
C TYR A 21 -6.91 -14.63 31.67
N GLY A 22 -5.85 -14.59 32.50
CA GLY A 22 -5.96 -14.79 33.94
C GLY A 22 -6.23 -13.49 34.72
N SER A 23 -5.67 -12.37 34.25
CA SER A 23 -5.69 -11.09 34.97
C SER A 23 -6.84 -10.16 34.61
N LEU A 24 -7.47 -10.31 33.44
CA LEU A 24 -8.55 -9.45 32.96
C LEU A 24 -9.86 -10.21 32.77
N GLN A 25 -10.97 -9.57 33.16
CA GLN A 25 -12.30 -10.02 32.75
C GLN A 25 -12.45 -9.90 31.23
N ARG A 26 -13.21 -10.82 30.62
CA ARG A 26 -13.43 -10.87 29.15
C ARG A 26 -13.78 -9.51 28.55
N GLN A 27 -14.72 -8.78 29.18
CA GLN A 27 -15.15 -7.46 28.71
C GLN A 27 -14.02 -6.41 28.75
N SER A 28 -13.25 -6.36 29.84
CA SER A 28 -12.10 -5.46 29.97
C SER A 28 -11.01 -5.78 28.96
N HIS A 29 -10.78 -7.07 28.69
CA HIS A 29 -9.85 -7.53 27.68
C HIS A 29 -10.30 -7.10 26.28
N SER A 30 -11.56 -7.35 25.90
CA SER A 30 -12.13 -6.91 24.61
C SER A 30 -12.07 -5.39 24.45
N GLY A 31 -12.39 -4.64 25.50
CA GLY A 31 -12.29 -3.18 25.54
C GLY A 31 -10.85 -2.73 25.26
N LEU A 32 -9.88 -3.25 26.01
CA LEU A 32 -8.46 -2.92 25.82
C LEU A 32 -7.97 -3.19 24.39
N LEU A 33 -8.35 -4.34 23.80
CA LEU A 33 -7.96 -4.66 22.41
C LEU A 33 -8.59 -3.70 21.41
N ARG A 34 -9.85 -3.31 21.61
CA ARG A 34 -10.49 -2.29 20.77
C ARG A 34 -9.77 -0.96 20.86
N GLN A 35 -9.48 -0.48 22.07
CA GLN A 35 -8.81 0.80 22.27
C GLN A 35 -7.40 0.78 21.65
N ALA A 36 -6.64 -0.30 21.83
CA ALA A 36 -5.33 -0.49 21.21
C ALA A 36 -5.39 -0.55 19.68
N LEU A 37 -6.39 -1.25 19.11
CA LEU A 37 -6.61 -1.33 17.68
C LEU A 37 -6.96 0.03 17.09
N ASN A 38 -7.86 0.78 17.73
CA ASN A 38 -8.24 2.12 17.30
C ASN A 38 -7.05 3.08 17.39
N ALA A 39 -6.26 3.03 18.47
CA ALA A 39 -5.03 3.82 18.58
C ALA A 39 -4.03 3.50 17.45
N ALA A 40 -3.84 2.22 17.11
CA ALA A 40 -3.00 1.83 15.98
C ALA A 40 -3.54 2.34 14.64
N ALA A 41 -4.86 2.17 14.40
CA ALA A 41 -5.53 2.66 13.21
C ALA A 41 -5.41 4.19 13.05
N ILE A 42 -5.47 4.95 14.15
CA ILE A 42 -5.32 6.41 14.15
C ILE A 42 -3.87 6.82 13.86
N LEU A 43 -2.90 6.15 14.48
CA LEU A 43 -1.47 6.50 14.38
C LEU A 43 -0.77 6.03 13.11
N CYS A 44 -1.25 4.96 12.48
CA CYS A 44 -0.61 4.45 11.27
C CYS A 44 -0.65 5.47 10.13
N GLU A 45 0.37 5.46 9.26
CA GLU A 45 0.37 6.29 8.05
C GLU A 45 -0.70 5.80 7.07
N ASP A 46 -0.53 4.58 6.58
CA ASP A 46 -1.40 3.99 5.56
C ASP A 46 -2.22 2.83 6.13
N HIS A 47 -1.55 1.89 6.80
CA HIS A 47 -2.14 0.63 7.24
C HIS A 47 -1.47 0.04 8.48
N CYS A 48 -2.18 -0.92 9.07
CA CYS A 48 -1.70 -1.82 10.10
C CYS A 48 -1.56 -3.23 9.53
N ILE A 49 -0.65 -4.02 10.08
CA ILE A 49 -0.41 -5.40 9.64
C ILE A 49 -0.58 -6.38 10.80
N ALA A 50 -1.32 -7.46 10.52
CA ALA A 50 -1.43 -8.64 11.36
C ALA A 50 -1.43 -9.91 10.49
N PRO A 51 -0.73 -10.99 10.86
CA PRO A 51 -0.93 -12.29 10.22
C PRO A 51 -2.39 -12.75 10.36
N PRO A 52 -2.98 -13.45 9.36
CA PRO A 52 -4.36 -13.92 9.45
C PRO A 52 -4.63 -14.73 10.74
N GLY A 53 -3.65 -15.53 11.16
CA GLY A 53 -3.68 -16.33 12.39
C GLY A 53 -4.03 -15.52 13.64
N PHE A 54 -3.58 -14.26 13.75
CA PHE A 54 -3.85 -13.44 14.95
C PHE A 54 -5.34 -13.18 15.17
N ILE A 55 -6.13 -13.17 14.08
CA ILE A 55 -7.57 -12.95 14.15
C ILE A 55 -8.31 -14.28 14.28
N VAL A 56 -7.97 -15.28 13.46
CA VAL A 56 -8.79 -16.50 13.37
C VAL A 56 -8.57 -17.45 14.55
N GLU A 57 -7.36 -17.50 15.11
CA GLU A 57 -6.98 -18.45 16.16
C GLU A 57 -7.65 -18.17 17.52
N ASP A 58 -8.03 -16.93 17.79
CA ASP A 58 -8.54 -16.50 19.09
C ASP A 58 -9.93 -15.86 18.98
N GLU A 59 -10.81 -16.19 19.92
CA GLU A 59 -12.20 -15.73 19.93
C GLU A 59 -12.32 -14.22 20.11
N LEU A 60 -11.55 -13.62 21.03
CA LEU A 60 -11.65 -12.18 21.30
C LEU A 60 -11.12 -11.32 20.14
N ALA A 61 -10.03 -11.76 19.51
CA ALA A 61 -9.50 -11.07 18.33
C ALA A 61 -10.46 -11.20 17.14
N PHE A 62 -11.12 -12.35 16.98
CA PHE A 62 -12.14 -12.56 15.95
C PHE A 62 -13.37 -11.66 16.16
N GLU A 63 -13.97 -11.66 17.36
CA GLU A 63 -15.11 -10.80 17.71
C GLU A 63 -14.77 -9.31 17.51
N LEU A 64 -13.54 -8.91 17.87
CA LEU A 64 -13.07 -7.56 17.61
C LEU A 64 -13.05 -7.25 16.11
N ALA A 65 -12.50 -8.15 15.29
CA ALA A 65 -12.46 -7.99 13.84
C ALA A 65 -13.87 -7.92 13.21
N GLU A 66 -14.84 -8.70 13.71
CA GLU A 66 -16.25 -8.63 13.30
C GLU A 66 -16.88 -7.28 13.63
N SER A 67 -16.67 -6.81 14.87
CA SER A 67 -17.20 -5.51 15.31
C SER A 67 -16.50 -4.32 14.64
N GLN A 68 -15.27 -4.49 14.14
CA GLN A 68 -14.44 -3.47 13.49
C GLN A 68 -14.23 -3.76 11.99
N ARG A 69 -15.20 -4.42 11.34
CA ARG A 69 -15.10 -4.93 9.96
C ARG A 69 -14.72 -3.88 8.92
N ALA A 70 -15.04 -2.61 9.14
CA ALA A 70 -14.71 -1.53 8.19
C ALA A 70 -13.19 -1.37 8.01
N PHE A 71 -12.38 -1.64 9.04
CA PHE A 71 -10.92 -1.65 8.88
C PHE A 71 -10.44 -2.72 7.90
N LEU A 72 -11.11 -3.87 7.85
CA LEU A 72 -10.78 -4.96 6.92
C LEU A 72 -11.23 -4.60 5.49
N ARG A 73 -12.48 -4.09 5.37
CA ARG A 73 -13.10 -3.73 4.08
C ARG A 73 -12.42 -2.59 3.36
N GLU A 74 -11.77 -1.73 4.12
CA GLU A 74 -11.03 -0.57 3.61
C GLU A 74 -9.53 -0.84 3.45
N GLY A 75 -9.08 -2.06 3.78
CA GLY A 75 -7.67 -2.44 3.69
C GLY A 75 -6.76 -1.68 4.67
N LEU A 76 -7.34 -1.08 5.72
CA LEU A 76 -6.59 -0.42 6.79
C LEU A 76 -5.86 -1.46 7.66
N ILE A 77 -6.42 -2.65 7.81
CA ILE A 77 -5.71 -3.81 8.35
C ILE A 77 -5.41 -4.76 7.18
N GLN A 78 -4.15 -5.09 7.02
CA GLN A 78 -3.65 -5.96 5.97
C GLN A 78 -3.11 -7.28 6.53
N PHE A 79 -3.32 -8.33 5.76
CA PHE A 79 -3.01 -9.72 6.12
C PHE A 79 -1.99 -10.31 5.15
N PRO A 80 -0.69 -10.29 5.53
CA PRO A 80 0.36 -10.88 4.73
C PRO A 80 0.32 -12.41 4.76
N MET A 81 0.30 -13.02 3.58
CA MET A 81 0.33 -14.46 3.38
C MET A 81 1.13 -14.87 2.13
N ARG A 82 1.61 -16.12 2.09
CA ARG A 82 2.38 -16.66 0.96
C ARG A 82 1.52 -17.47 0.02
N GLU A 83 0.45 -18.03 0.57
CA GLU A 83 -0.50 -18.88 -0.11
C GLU A 83 -1.39 -18.04 -1.02
N ASN A 84 -1.94 -18.67 -2.05
CA ASN A 84 -2.73 -17.95 -3.05
C ASN A 84 -4.16 -17.67 -2.58
N SER A 85 -4.59 -18.32 -1.50
CA SER A 85 -5.92 -18.15 -0.92
C SER A 85 -5.93 -18.42 0.59
N LEU A 86 -6.90 -17.84 1.29
CA LEU A 86 -7.11 -18.10 2.73
C LEU A 86 -7.46 -19.55 3.03
N ALA A 87 -8.11 -20.26 2.10
CA ALA A 87 -8.37 -21.70 2.22
C ALA A 87 -7.07 -22.51 2.22
N GLU A 88 -6.16 -22.24 1.27
CA GLU A 88 -4.85 -22.88 1.23
C GLU A 88 -4.01 -22.55 2.47
N PHE A 89 -4.05 -21.29 2.92
CA PHE A 89 -3.43 -20.88 4.18
C PHE A 89 -3.98 -21.67 5.37
N ALA A 90 -5.29 -21.77 5.50
CA ALA A 90 -5.94 -22.49 6.60
C ALA A 90 -5.56 -23.97 6.60
N GLU A 91 -5.60 -24.62 5.44
CA GLU A 91 -5.26 -26.04 5.30
C GLU A 91 -3.81 -26.33 5.73
N LYS A 92 -2.85 -25.57 5.20
CA LYS A 92 -1.43 -25.71 5.59
C LYS A 92 -1.22 -25.48 7.09
N LYS A 93 -1.93 -24.51 7.66
CA LYS A 93 -1.84 -24.22 9.10
C LYS A 93 -2.47 -25.32 9.95
N ARG A 94 -3.63 -25.86 9.57
CA ARG A 94 -4.31 -26.94 10.30
C ARG A 94 -3.44 -28.17 10.46
N ILE A 95 -2.73 -28.58 9.40
CA ILE A 95 -1.78 -29.71 9.45
C ILE A 95 -0.75 -29.52 10.57
N GLY A 96 -0.07 -28.36 10.61
CA GLY A 96 0.95 -28.10 11.62
C GLY A 96 0.41 -27.86 13.03
N TYR A 97 -0.86 -27.46 13.14
CA TYR A 97 -1.50 -27.12 14.41
C TYR A 97 -2.39 -28.26 14.96
N GLU A 98 -2.55 -29.38 14.26
CA GLU A 98 -3.42 -30.50 14.67
C GLU A 98 -3.14 -30.98 16.11
N PRO A 99 -1.88 -31.14 16.55
CA PRO A 99 -1.61 -31.55 17.94
C PRO A 99 -2.06 -30.54 19.01
N MET A 100 -2.36 -29.31 18.59
CA MET A 100 -2.77 -28.19 19.44
C MET A 100 -4.15 -27.66 19.02
N ARG A 101 -4.97 -28.49 18.36
CA ARG A 101 -6.27 -28.11 17.80
C ARG A 101 -7.19 -27.45 18.81
N ASP A 102 -7.28 -27.98 20.03
CA ASP A 102 -8.16 -27.43 21.06
C ASP A 102 -7.76 -26.00 21.46
N ARG A 103 -6.45 -25.74 21.49
CA ARG A 103 -5.90 -24.42 21.83
C ARG A 103 -6.12 -23.40 20.72
N TYR A 104 -5.97 -23.81 19.46
CA TYR A 104 -6.12 -22.95 18.28
C TYR A 104 -7.41 -23.27 17.50
N SER A 105 -8.49 -23.60 18.21
CA SER A 105 -9.72 -24.14 17.64
C SER A 105 -10.36 -23.21 16.60
N GLY A 106 -10.17 -21.91 16.72
CA GLY A 106 -10.65 -20.93 15.74
C GLY A 106 -10.05 -21.08 14.34
N LEU A 107 -8.81 -21.60 14.22
CA LEU A 107 -8.20 -21.93 12.93
C LEU A 107 -8.93 -23.07 12.20
N PHE A 108 -9.56 -23.96 12.96
CA PHE A 108 -10.34 -25.10 12.47
C PHE A 108 -11.82 -24.76 12.25
N ASN A 109 -12.18 -23.48 12.40
CA ASN A 109 -13.52 -22.99 12.14
C ASN A 109 -13.56 -22.30 10.76
N ASP A 110 -14.14 -22.96 9.77
CA ASP A 110 -14.25 -22.43 8.40
C ASP A 110 -15.06 -21.14 8.32
N THR A 111 -15.99 -20.88 9.25
CA THR A 111 -16.74 -19.62 9.26
C THR A 111 -15.83 -18.42 9.53
N ARG A 112 -14.78 -18.59 10.34
CA ARG A 112 -13.80 -17.54 10.62
C ARG A 112 -12.89 -17.26 9.42
N ILE A 113 -12.50 -18.31 8.70
CA ILE A 113 -11.72 -18.20 7.47
C ILE A 113 -12.54 -17.51 6.38
N GLY A 114 -13.79 -17.94 6.20
CA GLY A 114 -14.75 -17.33 5.26
C GLY A 114 -14.99 -15.85 5.57
N PHE A 115 -15.20 -15.51 6.84
CA PHE A 115 -15.35 -14.11 7.27
C PHE A 115 -14.19 -13.22 6.82
N LEU A 116 -12.93 -13.68 6.98
CA LEU A 116 -11.78 -12.92 6.48
C LEU A 116 -11.78 -12.83 4.96
N GLY A 117 -12.12 -13.90 4.24
CA GLY A 117 -12.22 -13.88 2.77
C GLY A 117 -13.23 -12.86 2.26
N ASP A 118 -14.38 -12.75 2.92
CA ASP A 118 -15.46 -11.87 2.51
C ASP A 118 -15.21 -10.39 2.85
N ASN A 119 -14.38 -10.10 3.86
CA ASN A 119 -14.24 -8.76 4.40
C ASN A 119 -12.84 -8.16 4.26
N ALA A 120 -11.78 -8.95 4.12
CA ALA A 120 -10.42 -8.44 4.07
C ALA A 120 -9.99 -8.08 2.64
N LYS A 121 -10.16 -6.81 2.25
CA LYS A 121 -9.54 -6.31 1.00
C LYS A 121 -8.02 -6.26 1.08
N GLY A 122 -7.47 -6.20 2.30
CA GLY A 122 -6.05 -6.06 2.58
C GLY A 122 -5.25 -7.37 2.55
N ILE A 123 -5.63 -8.40 1.79
CA ILE A 123 -4.77 -9.58 1.63
C ILE A 123 -3.58 -9.20 0.76
N ILE A 124 -2.37 -9.31 1.31
CA ILE A 124 -1.13 -8.93 0.63
C ILE A 124 -0.17 -10.11 0.56
N SER A 125 0.69 -10.11 -0.45
CA SER A 125 1.72 -11.13 -0.57
C SER A 125 2.83 -10.93 0.45
N ARG A 126 3.34 -12.03 0.98
CA ARG A 126 4.53 -12.10 1.81
C ARG A 126 5.61 -12.90 1.08
N LYS A 127 6.85 -12.48 1.18
CA LYS A 127 8.03 -13.20 0.65
C LYS A 127 8.73 -13.98 1.74
N THR A 128 8.79 -13.45 2.97
CA THR A 128 9.57 -14.05 4.05
C THR A 128 9.02 -15.40 4.50
N LEU A 129 9.94 -16.35 4.67
CA LEU A 129 9.71 -17.67 5.23
C LEU A 129 9.89 -17.62 6.75
N ILE A 130 8.79 -17.40 7.47
CA ILE A 130 8.81 -17.24 8.94
C ILE A 130 9.44 -18.46 9.63
N THR A 131 9.11 -19.67 9.18
CA THR A 131 9.66 -20.92 9.72
C THR A 131 11.18 -20.95 9.59
N GLU A 132 11.72 -20.62 8.42
CA GLU A 132 13.18 -20.56 8.21
C GLU A 132 13.83 -19.48 9.07
N GLY A 133 13.18 -18.32 9.21
CA GLY A 133 13.63 -17.26 10.11
C GLY A 133 13.74 -17.74 11.57
N ILE A 134 12.75 -18.50 12.05
CA ILE A 134 12.79 -19.11 13.39
C ILE A 134 13.90 -20.16 13.48
N LEU A 135 13.98 -21.10 12.53
CA LEU A 135 14.99 -22.16 12.54
C LEU A 135 16.41 -21.58 12.54
N ASN A 136 16.68 -20.61 11.68
CA ASN A 136 17.99 -19.97 11.58
C ASN A 136 18.36 -19.21 12.85
N ASP A 137 17.42 -18.41 13.39
CA ASP A 137 17.68 -17.66 14.64
C ASP A 137 17.84 -18.61 15.83
N TRP A 138 17.04 -19.67 15.94
CA TRP A 138 17.13 -20.60 17.08
C TRP A 138 18.40 -21.45 17.05
N THR A 139 18.81 -21.89 15.87
CA THR A 139 20.02 -22.70 15.67
C THR A 139 21.28 -21.87 15.93
N SER A 140 21.33 -20.63 15.42
CA SER A 140 22.50 -19.75 15.57
C SER A 140 22.47 -18.89 16.84
N GLY A 141 21.29 -18.68 17.41
CA GLY A 141 20.94 -17.64 18.36
C GLY A 141 21.84 -17.51 19.56
N PRO A 142 22.08 -18.59 20.32
CA PRO A 142 22.95 -18.53 21.46
C PRO A 142 24.44 -18.53 21.09
N GLU A 143 24.84 -18.35 19.84
CA GLU A 143 26.22 -17.96 19.46
C GLU A 143 26.28 -16.68 18.62
N SER A 144 25.14 -16.23 18.08
CA SER A 144 24.99 -15.03 17.24
C SER A 144 25.39 -13.70 17.89
N GLY A 145 25.52 -13.67 19.23
CA GLY A 145 25.69 -12.43 20.00
C GLY A 145 24.44 -11.56 20.08
N ALA A 146 23.30 -12.01 19.55
CA ALA A 146 22.05 -11.26 19.60
C ALA A 146 21.59 -11.03 21.06
N ARG A 147 21.21 -9.78 21.35
CA ARG A 147 20.83 -9.32 22.69
C ARG A 147 19.71 -10.16 23.33
N MET A 148 18.79 -10.68 22.53
CA MET A 148 17.66 -11.51 22.98
C MET A 148 18.10 -12.82 23.63
N TRP A 149 19.20 -13.40 23.17
CA TRP A 149 19.71 -14.68 23.67
C TRP A 149 20.55 -14.54 24.94
N ALA A 150 21.03 -13.33 25.27
CA ALA A 150 21.90 -13.12 26.42
C ALA A 150 21.29 -13.56 27.78
N PRO A 151 20.00 -13.31 28.09
CA PRO A 151 19.38 -13.84 29.29
C PRO A 151 19.31 -15.37 29.34
N ILE A 152 19.09 -16.02 28.20
CA ILE A 152 19.01 -17.49 28.09
C ILE A 152 20.39 -18.10 28.36
N LYS A 153 21.45 -17.58 27.72
CA LYS A 153 22.84 -18.03 27.93
C LYS A 153 23.28 -17.94 29.40
N LYS A 154 22.79 -16.94 30.15
CA LYS A 154 23.14 -16.78 31.56
C LYS A 154 22.49 -17.82 32.47
N ARG A 155 21.38 -18.43 32.02
CA ARG A 155 20.59 -19.40 32.79
C ARG A 155 20.89 -20.85 32.42
N LEU A 156 21.35 -21.09 31.20
CA LEU A 156 21.59 -22.44 30.67
C LEU A 156 23.08 -22.74 30.55
N THR A 157 23.45 -24.00 30.75
CA THR A 157 24.79 -24.50 30.41
C THR A 157 24.95 -24.60 28.89
N HIS A 158 26.19 -24.64 28.41
CA HIS A 158 26.48 -24.81 26.98
C HIS A 158 25.80 -26.06 26.38
N ASP A 159 25.80 -27.19 27.10
CA ASP A 159 25.16 -28.42 26.63
C ASP A 159 23.63 -28.29 26.52
N LEU A 160 22.99 -27.61 27.47
CA LEU A 160 21.55 -27.35 27.42
C LEU A 160 21.19 -26.39 26.28
N VAL A 161 22.04 -25.42 26.02
CA VAL A 161 21.90 -24.49 24.89
C VAL A 161 21.93 -25.25 23.55
N ASP A 162 22.88 -26.17 23.37
CA ASP A 162 22.96 -27.01 22.17
C ASP A 162 21.70 -27.88 21.99
N ILE A 163 21.21 -28.50 23.06
CA ILE A 163 19.97 -29.29 23.03
C ILE A 163 18.77 -28.42 22.64
N VAL A 164 18.58 -27.28 23.30
CA VAL A 164 17.46 -26.37 23.06
C VAL A 164 17.47 -25.81 21.64
N SER A 165 18.65 -25.53 21.09
CA SER A 165 18.81 -24.99 19.73
C SER A 165 18.23 -25.91 18.65
N LYS A 166 18.20 -27.23 18.90
CA LYS A 166 17.75 -28.27 17.96
C LYS A 166 16.25 -28.56 18.00
N ILE A 167 15.55 -28.14 19.06
CA ILE A 167 14.12 -28.45 19.26
C ILE A 167 13.25 -27.98 18.09
N PRO A 168 13.35 -26.72 17.59
CA PRO A 168 12.51 -26.29 16.49
C PRO A 168 12.74 -27.05 15.19
N ALA A 169 13.98 -27.47 14.90
CA ALA A 169 14.28 -28.27 13.72
C ALA A 169 13.61 -29.66 13.82
N ALA A 170 13.72 -30.31 14.97
CA ALA A 170 13.07 -31.60 15.21
C ALA A 170 11.54 -31.53 15.13
N LEU A 171 10.93 -30.45 15.62
CA LEU A 171 9.48 -30.22 15.48
C LEU A 171 9.08 -29.96 14.03
N HIS A 172 9.90 -29.20 13.29
CA HIS A 172 9.63 -28.92 11.89
C HIS A 172 9.70 -30.20 11.03
N GLU A 173 10.67 -31.08 11.28
CA GLU A 173 10.78 -32.39 10.61
C GLU A 173 9.56 -33.29 10.85
N LYS A 174 8.93 -33.17 12.03
CA LYS A 174 7.65 -33.84 12.35
C LYS A 174 6.43 -33.18 11.69
N GLY A 175 6.62 -32.10 10.91
CA GLY A 175 5.53 -31.33 10.31
C GLY A 175 4.76 -30.45 11.30
N MET A 176 5.27 -30.24 12.52
CA MET A 176 4.59 -29.45 13.54
C MET A 176 4.84 -27.95 13.38
N ALA A 177 3.86 -27.15 13.78
CA ALA A 177 4.01 -25.70 13.85
C ALA A 177 4.98 -25.29 14.97
N LEU A 178 5.84 -24.32 14.68
CA LEU A 178 6.82 -23.77 15.63
C LEU A 178 6.17 -22.75 16.57
N THR A 179 5.25 -23.22 17.40
CA THR A 179 4.61 -22.41 18.45
C THR A 179 5.24 -22.70 19.81
N TRP A 180 5.04 -21.80 20.77
CA TRP A 180 5.51 -22.05 22.14
C TRP A 180 4.91 -23.32 22.75
N SER A 181 3.63 -23.59 22.47
CA SER A 181 2.91 -24.79 22.93
C SER A 181 3.53 -26.10 22.43
N ALA A 182 4.18 -26.09 21.26
CA ALA A 182 4.90 -27.23 20.72
C ALA A 182 6.32 -27.33 21.29
N ILE A 183 6.98 -26.19 21.52
CA ILE A 183 8.38 -26.13 21.98
C ILE A 183 8.51 -26.45 23.48
N GLU A 184 7.64 -25.89 24.32
CA GLU A 184 7.74 -26.01 25.78
C GLU A 184 7.72 -27.45 26.31
N PRO A 185 6.86 -28.36 25.80
CA PRO A 185 6.86 -29.76 26.25
C PRO A 185 8.15 -30.51 25.94
N GLU A 186 8.87 -30.10 24.88
CA GLU A 186 10.12 -30.72 24.44
C GLU A 186 11.35 -30.21 25.23
N LEU A 187 11.17 -29.19 26.10
CA LEU A 187 12.27 -28.67 26.91
C LEU A 187 12.68 -29.66 28.01
N PRO A 188 14.00 -29.95 28.16
CA PRO A 188 14.51 -30.64 29.32
C PRO A 188 14.18 -29.90 30.62
N GLU A 189 13.92 -30.62 31.72
CA GLU A 189 13.60 -30.01 33.03
C GLU A 189 14.56 -28.87 33.44
N PRO A 190 15.89 -29.01 33.36
CA PRO A 190 16.80 -27.91 33.69
C PRO A 190 16.64 -26.67 32.80
N ALA A 191 16.21 -26.84 31.54
CA ALA A 191 16.02 -25.74 30.60
C ALA A 191 14.73 -24.94 30.86
N ARG A 192 13.74 -25.53 31.56
CA ARG A 192 12.48 -24.84 31.91
C ARG A 192 12.70 -23.58 32.75
N ALA A 193 13.82 -23.47 33.47
CA ALA A 193 14.20 -22.26 34.21
C ALA A 193 14.42 -21.01 33.32
N ALA A 194 14.57 -21.19 32.00
CA ALA A 194 14.67 -20.12 31.01
C ALA A 194 13.50 -20.10 30.01
N ALA A 195 12.41 -20.82 30.32
CA ALA A 195 11.22 -20.95 29.46
C ALA A 195 10.64 -19.60 29.04
N LYS A 196 10.50 -18.67 29.99
CA LYS A 196 9.98 -17.33 29.71
C LYS A 196 10.85 -16.58 28.70
N GLU A 197 12.17 -16.56 28.90
CA GLU A 197 13.10 -15.88 28.02
C GLU A 197 13.14 -16.50 26.60
N MET A 198 13.03 -17.83 26.51
CA MET A 198 12.91 -18.54 25.23
C MET A 198 11.60 -18.18 24.53
N ARG A 199 10.48 -18.16 25.25
CA ARG A 199 9.18 -17.72 24.70
C ARG A 199 9.23 -16.29 24.17
N ASP A 200 9.80 -15.36 24.94
CA ASP A 200 9.97 -13.96 24.54
C ASP A 200 10.86 -13.84 23.29
N THR A 201 11.88 -14.70 23.18
CA THR A 201 12.77 -14.77 21.99
C THR A 201 12.03 -15.30 20.76
N LEU A 202 11.18 -16.33 20.90
CA LEU A 202 10.35 -16.82 19.79
C LEU A 202 9.44 -15.74 19.22
N GLN A 203 8.78 -14.99 20.10
CA GLN A 203 7.91 -13.88 19.70
C GLN A 203 8.71 -12.78 19.01
N HIS A 204 9.88 -12.41 19.55
CA HIS A 204 10.78 -11.44 18.89
C HIS A 204 11.11 -11.86 17.47
N VAL A 205 11.60 -13.08 17.26
CA VAL A 205 12.02 -13.56 15.95
C VAL A 205 10.84 -13.58 14.99
N TYR A 206 9.71 -14.14 15.42
CA TYR A 206 8.50 -14.22 14.62
C TYR A 206 8.00 -12.83 14.19
N PHE A 207 7.87 -11.87 15.12
CA PHE A 207 7.40 -10.51 14.83
C PHE A 207 8.41 -9.71 13.99
N ARG A 208 9.70 -9.85 14.26
CA ARG A 208 10.77 -9.12 13.57
C ARG A 208 10.77 -9.39 12.06
N GLN A 209 10.44 -10.60 11.63
CA GLN A 209 10.32 -10.93 10.20
C GLN A 209 9.28 -10.03 9.50
N TYR A 210 8.10 -9.86 10.11
CA TYR A 210 7.07 -8.96 9.57
C TYR A 210 7.49 -7.49 9.62
N CYS A 211 8.10 -7.05 10.72
CA CYS A 211 8.53 -5.66 10.85
C CYS A 211 9.60 -5.28 9.82
N ILE A 212 10.52 -6.20 9.49
CA ILE A 212 11.56 -5.95 8.47
C ILE A 212 10.94 -5.91 7.08
N GLU A 213 10.17 -6.94 6.71
CA GLU A 213 9.62 -7.05 5.36
C GLU A 213 8.72 -5.86 4.99
N PHE A 214 7.88 -5.42 5.93
CA PHE A 214 6.88 -4.38 5.67
C PHE A 214 7.26 -3.03 6.30
N GLY A 215 8.48 -2.86 6.82
CA GLY A 215 8.95 -1.60 7.40
C GLY A 215 8.13 -1.10 8.60
N LEU A 216 7.59 -2.02 9.40
CA LEU A 216 6.62 -1.73 10.46
C LEU A 216 7.30 -1.36 11.78
N ILE A 217 6.50 -0.80 12.68
CA ILE A 217 6.85 -0.54 14.06
C ILE A 217 5.72 -0.96 15.01
N ALA A 218 6.03 -1.15 16.28
CA ALA A 218 5.06 -1.52 17.30
C ALA A 218 4.45 -0.33 18.05
N LEU A 219 3.17 -0.46 18.39
CA LEU A 219 2.48 0.43 19.32
C LEU A 219 2.86 0.07 20.76
N ASN A 220 3.52 0.99 21.45
CA ASN A 220 4.02 0.79 22.81
C ASN A 220 3.07 1.34 23.89
N GLY A 221 3.35 1.01 25.15
CA GLY A 221 2.65 1.60 26.30
C GLY A 221 1.18 1.17 26.44
N ILE A 222 0.75 0.14 25.72
CA ILE A 222 -0.59 -0.44 25.87
C ILE A 222 -0.71 -0.98 27.31
N PRO A 223 -1.79 -0.67 28.05
CA PRO A 223 -2.01 -1.23 29.38
C PRO A 223 -1.82 -2.75 29.39
N HIS A 224 -1.20 -3.28 30.46
CA HIS A 224 -0.85 -4.69 30.65
C HIS A 224 0.19 -5.29 29.69
N VAL A 225 0.49 -4.68 28.54
CA VAL A 225 1.61 -5.09 27.66
C VAL A 225 2.91 -4.51 28.21
N LEU A 226 3.67 -5.32 28.96
CA LEU A 226 4.83 -4.84 29.73
C LEU A 226 6.07 -4.54 28.87
N HIS A 227 6.21 -5.20 27.72
CA HIS A 227 7.30 -4.97 26.78
C HIS A 227 6.89 -5.38 25.36
N ASP A 228 7.63 -4.91 24.35
CA ASP A 228 7.34 -5.08 22.92
C ASP A 228 8.20 -6.17 22.25
N PHE A 229 8.74 -7.11 23.04
CA PHE A 229 9.66 -8.15 22.56
C PHE A 229 10.88 -7.59 21.81
N ASN A 230 11.30 -6.34 22.05
CA ASN A 230 12.41 -5.68 21.34
C ASN A 230 12.23 -5.61 19.82
N ILE A 231 10.99 -5.54 19.33
CA ILE A 231 10.70 -5.26 17.91
C ILE A 231 10.90 -3.77 17.61
N PRO A 232 11.01 -3.35 16.33
CA PRO A 232 11.20 -1.95 15.99
C PRO A 232 10.12 -1.05 16.60
N ALA A 233 10.54 -0.03 17.34
CA ALA A 233 9.67 0.87 18.07
C ALA A 233 10.21 2.32 18.03
N ASP A 234 9.29 3.28 17.97
CA ASP A 234 9.56 4.67 18.31
C ASP A 234 8.59 5.06 19.44
N THR A 235 9.04 4.80 20.67
CA THR A 235 8.25 4.91 21.90
C THR A 235 7.86 6.35 22.25
N LYS A 236 8.43 7.35 21.57
CA LYS A 236 8.04 8.75 21.73
C LYS A 236 6.77 9.07 20.94
N VAL A 237 6.64 8.49 19.75
CA VAL A 237 5.53 8.77 18.83
C VAL A 237 4.44 7.70 18.92
N TYR A 238 4.81 6.43 18.82
CA TYR A 238 3.88 5.30 18.74
C TYR A 238 3.68 4.69 20.12
N ASN A 239 3.12 5.50 21.01
CA ASN A 239 2.87 5.13 22.39
C ASN A 239 1.43 5.46 22.77
N TYR A 240 0.70 4.43 23.17
CA TYR A 240 -0.69 4.49 23.56
C TYR A 240 -0.95 5.54 24.64
N ARG A 241 -0.15 5.59 25.71
CA ARG A 241 -0.35 6.53 26.83
C ARG A 241 -0.10 7.98 26.42
N ARG A 242 0.91 8.22 25.59
CA ARG A 242 1.22 9.56 25.05
C ARG A 242 0.09 10.04 24.14
N LEU A 243 -0.41 9.18 23.25
CA LEU A 243 -1.58 9.50 22.44
C LEU A 243 -2.82 9.74 23.30
N SER A 244 -3.09 8.89 24.29
CA SER A 244 -4.23 9.07 25.20
C SER A 244 -4.16 10.41 25.93
N SER A 245 -3.00 10.75 26.49
CA SER A 245 -2.77 12.03 27.16
C SER A 245 -2.98 13.23 26.24
N PHE A 246 -2.63 13.10 24.96
CA PHE A 246 -2.88 14.13 23.96
C PHE A 246 -4.38 14.25 23.63
N LEU A 247 -5.06 13.13 23.35
CA LEU A 247 -6.48 13.11 22.99
C LEU A 247 -7.40 13.53 24.15
N ASP A 248 -6.99 13.28 25.40
CA ASP A 248 -7.75 13.68 26.59
C ASP A 248 -7.95 15.20 26.68
N ILE A 249 -6.98 15.99 26.21
CA ILE A 249 -7.06 17.45 26.19
C ILE A 249 -8.23 17.95 25.32
N PHE A 250 -8.56 17.20 24.27
CA PHE A 250 -9.60 17.53 23.31
C PHE A 250 -10.92 16.77 23.57
N GLU A 251 -11.02 16.08 24.71
CA GLU A 251 -12.12 15.16 25.04
C GLU A 251 -12.35 14.03 23.99
N MET A 252 -11.37 13.78 23.12
CA MET A 252 -11.51 12.84 22.00
C MET A 252 -11.17 11.39 22.36
N ARG A 253 -10.50 11.15 23.50
CA ARG A 253 -9.99 9.82 23.84
C ARG A 253 -11.11 8.79 23.81
N GLU A 254 -12.20 9.04 24.53
CA GLU A 254 -13.32 8.10 24.62
C GLU A 254 -14.07 7.99 23.29
N LEU A 255 -14.27 9.13 22.60
CA LEU A 255 -14.90 9.14 21.27
C LEU A 255 -14.17 8.19 20.32
N LEU A 256 -12.84 8.32 20.21
CA LEU A 256 -12.02 7.60 19.24
C LEU A 256 -11.68 6.17 19.69
N TYR A 257 -11.37 5.94 20.95
CA TYR A 257 -10.95 4.61 21.41
C TYR A 257 -12.10 3.61 21.48
N GLU A 258 -13.33 4.10 21.62
CA GLU A 258 -14.54 3.28 21.56
C GLU A 258 -15.31 3.41 20.24
N ALA A 259 -14.79 4.20 19.29
CA ALA A 259 -15.45 4.41 18.00
C ALA A 259 -15.65 3.10 17.22
N PRO A 260 -16.75 3.01 16.44
CA PRO A 260 -16.82 2.06 15.35
C PRO A 260 -15.78 2.40 14.27
N ALA A 261 -15.27 1.38 13.58
CA ALA A 261 -14.24 1.52 12.56
C ALA A 261 -14.65 2.49 11.44
N ASP A 262 -15.93 2.52 11.06
CA ASP A 262 -16.44 3.41 10.01
C ASP A 262 -16.18 4.90 10.31
N LEU A 263 -16.30 5.31 11.57
CA LEU A 263 -16.00 6.68 11.98
C LEU A 263 -14.50 6.98 11.84
N ILE A 264 -13.63 6.08 12.31
CA ILE A 264 -12.17 6.27 12.21
C ILE A 264 -11.72 6.30 10.75
N VAL A 265 -12.26 5.42 9.90
CA VAL A 265 -12.00 5.44 8.45
C VAL A 265 -12.44 6.77 7.86
N SER A 266 -13.64 7.25 8.20
CA SER A 266 -14.17 8.51 7.68
C SER A 266 -13.33 9.72 8.10
N LEU A 267 -12.89 9.77 9.36
CA LEU A 267 -11.98 10.78 9.87
C LEU A 267 -10.62 10.74 9.16
N ARG A 268 -10.04 9.55 8.97
CA ARG A 268 -8.73 9.37 8.29
C ARG A 268 -8.73 9.86 6.84
N ARG A 269 -9.89 9.96 6.19
CA ARG A 269 -10.02 10.53 4.84
C ARG A 269 -10.03 12.06 4.84
N GLN A 270 -10.21 12.71 5.99
CA GLN A 270 -10.29 14.16 6.09
C GLN A 270 -8.89 14.79 6.24
N PRO A 271 -8.55 15.83 5.47
CA PRO A 271 -7.26 16.51 5.57
C PRO A 271 -6.94 17.08 6.96
N GLY A 272 -7.96 17.57 7.67
CA GLY A 272 -7.79 18.13 9.02
C GLY A 272 -7.35 17.08 10.04
N PHE A 273 -7.93 15.88 10.00
CA PHE A 273 -7.51 14.76 10.85
C PHE A 273 -6.09 14.29 10.52
N ILE A 274 -5.75 14.20 9.23
CA ILE A 274 -4.39 13.83 8.78
C ILE A 274 -3.36 14.83 9.33
N SER A 275 -3.63 16.13 9.16
CA SER A 275 -2.73 17.20 9.62
C SER A 275 -2.56 17.18 11.14
N PHE A 276 -3.65 16.99 11.88
CA PHE A 276 -3.64 16.84 13.33
C PHE A 276 -2.77 15.67 13.80
N MET A 277 -2.91 14.50 13.19
CA MET A 277 -2.10 13.34 13.55
C MET A 277 -0.63 13.46 13.12
N ASP A 278 -0.35 14.14 12.01
CA ASP A 278 1.03 14.47 11.60
C ASP A 278 1.67 15.47 12.58
N ALA A 279 0.93 16.49 13.03
CA ALA A 279 1.39 17.45 14.04
C ALA A 279 1.64 16.75 15.38
N PHE A 280 0.74 15.88 15.84
CA PHE A 280 0.98 15.04 17.02
C PHE A 280 2.28 14.24 16.87
N ALA A 281 2.44 13.52 15.76
CA ALA A 281 3.61 12.65 15.58
C ALA A 281 4.93 13.43 15.55
N ALA A 282 4.95 14.59 14.89
CA ALA A 282 6.11 15.47 14.85
C ALA A 282 6.42 16.05 16.24
N PHE A 283 5.41 16.55 16.94
CA PHE A 283 5.55 17.15 18.26
C PHE A 283 5.95 16.11 19.32
N ALA A 284 5.31 14.93 19.32
CA ALA A 284 5.58 13.86 20.26
C ALA A 284 7.04 13.38 20.19
N LYS A 285 7.69 13.50 19.02
CA LYS A 285 9.11 13.18 18.82
C LYS A 285 10.05 14.13 19.56
N SER A 286 9.71 15.43 19.61
CA SER A 286 10.48 16.46 20.31
C SER A 286 10.09 16.63 21.78
N ALA A 287 8.85 16.30 22.14
CA ALA A 287 8.35 16.44 23.51
C ALA A 287 9.09 15.51 24.49
N GLY A 288 9.63 16.07 25.57
CA GLY A 288 10.43 15.33 26.56
C GLY A 288 9.59 14.38 27.40
N SER A 289 8.35 14.76 27.72
CA SER A 289 7.47 14.04 28.63
C SER A 289 5.99 14.04 28.21
N GLU A 290 5.17 13.24 28.87
CA GLU A 290 3.70 13.31 28.74
C GLU A 290 3.13 14.63 29.27
N THR A 291 3.79 15.23 30.27
CA THR A 291 3.41 16.55 30.81
C THR A 291 3.60 17.64 29.76
N ASP A 292 4.70 17.61 29.00
CA ASP A 292 4.94 18.56 27.91
C ASP A 292 3.86 18.42 26.83
N ILE A 293 3.47 17.16 26.52
CA ILE A 293 2.40 16.89 25.57
C ILE A 293 1.10 17.53 26.02
N LYS A 294 0.69 17.29 27.27
CA LYS A 294 -0.55 17.85 27.83
C LYS A 294 -0.53 19.38 27.86
N PHE A 295 0.61 19.97 28.27
CA PHE A 295 0.76 21.41 28.37
C PHE A 295 0.58 22.11 27.01
N HIS A 296 1.34 21.71 26.00
CA HIS A 296 1.27 22.35 24.68
C HIS A 296 -0.01 22.01 23.92
N ALA A 297 -0.53 20.79 24.05
CA ALA A 297 -1.85 20.47 23.52
C ALA A 297 -2.94 21.34 24.16
N GLY A 298 -2.86 21.59 25.47
CA GLY A 298 -3.81 22.45 26.18
C GLY A 298 -3.76 23.91 25.71
N ARG A 299 -2.55 24.44 25.45
CA ARG A 299 -2.39 25.76 24.84
C ARG A 299 -2.96 25.82 23.43
N ALA A 300 -2.73 24.79 22.62
CA ALA A 300 -3.32 24.72 21.28
C ALA A 300 -4.84 24.64 21.35
N ALA A 301 -5.42 23.86 22.27
CA ALA A 301 -6.87 23.77 22.47
C ALA A 301 -7.50 25.13 22.83
N GLN A 302 -6.85 25.92 23.69
CA GLN A 302 -7.30 27.28 24.05
C GLN A 302 -7.23 28.29 22.88
N GLY A 303 -6.43 27.98 21.86
CA GLY A 303 -6.29 28.84 20.67
C GLY A 303 -7.41 28.68 19.64
N VAL A 304 -8.24 27.65 19.79
CA VAL A 304 -9.27 27.23 18.82
C VAL A 304 -10.65 27.59 19.35
N SER A 305 -11.57 28.04 18.49
CA SER A 305 -12.92 28.45 18.91
C SER A 305 -13.88 27.27 19.18
N TYR A 306 -13.43 26.04 19.00
CA TYR A 306 -14.24 24.84 19.13
C TYR A 306 -14.47 24.48 20.61
N GLY A 307 -15.73 24.29 21.01
CA GLY A 307 -16.10 23.89 22.36
C GLY A 307 -15.88 22.40 22.60
N TRP A 308 -14.66 21.99 22.92
CA TRP A 308 -14.27 20.58 23.14
C TRP A 308 -15.11 19.88 24.19
N GLU A 309 -15.59 20.60 25.20
CA GLU A 309 -16.48 20.12 26.26
C GLU A 309 -17.85 19.63 25.75
N THR A 310 -18.24 20.06 24.54
CA THR A 310 -19.49 19.61 23.91
C THR A 310 -19.35 18.27 23.21
N LEU A 311 -18.12 17.79 22.98
CA LEU A 311 -17.87 16.58 22.18
C LEU A 311 -18.48 15.33 22.84
N LYS A 312 -18.43 15.24 24.18
CA LYS A 312 -19.00 14.12 24.94
C LYS A 312 -20.51 13.96 24.70
N SER A 313 -21.27 15.05 24.68
CA SER A 313 -22.72 14.99 24.49
C SER A 313 -23.12 14.69 23.04
N ARG A 314 -22.23 14.94 22.07
CA ARG A 314 -22.45 14.70 20.63
C ARG A 314 -22.02 13.32 20.15
N ARG A 315 -21.41 12.50 21.02
CA ARG A 315 -20.81 11.20 20.66
C ARG A 315 -21.71 10.27 19.84
N LEU A 316 -23.00 10.19 20.17
CA LEU A 316 -23.94 9.34 19.44
C LEU A 316 -24.11 9.79 17.98
N SER A 317 -24.19 11.10 17.73
CA SER A 317 -24.36 11.63 16.38
C SER A 317 -23.12 11.39 15.51
N PHE A 318 -21.92 11.39 16.11
CA PHE A 318 -20.70 10.93 15.44
C PHE A 318 -20.74 9.43 15.10
N TYR A 319 -21.27 8.59 15.98
CA TYR A 319 -21.38 7.15 15.75
C TYR A 319 -22.40 6.80 14.66
N GLU A 320 -23.41 7.66 14.48
CA GLU A 320 -24.35 7.61 13.36
C GLU A 320 -23.74 8.12 12.05
N GLY A 321 -22.51 8.65 12.08
CA GLY A 321 -21.74 9.00 10.89
C GLY A 321 -22.15 10.32 10.24
N SER A 322 -22.63 11.30 11.02
CA SER A 322 -23.02 12.62 10.50
C SER A 322 -21.87 13.29 9.73
N PRO A 323 -21.97 13.46 8.39
CA PRO A 323 -20.87 14.05 7.60
C PRO A 323 -20.56 15.49 7.96
N VAL A 324 -21.57 16.23 8.45
CA VAL A 324 -21.43 17.62 8.89
C VAL A 324 -20.60 17.69 10.16
N GLU A 325 -20.90 16.86 11.15
CA GLU A 325 -20.14 16.85 12.40
C GLU A 325 -18.70 16.35 12.20
N ILE A 326 -18.51 15.34 11.34
CA ILE A 326 -17.18 14.86 10.97
C ILE A 326 -16.36 16.00 10.34
N ARG A 327 -16.97 16.80 9.45
CA ARG A 327 -16.30 17.94 8.83
C ARG A 327 -15.97 19.03 9.84
N GLU A 328 -16.95 19.42 10.67
CA GLU A 328 -16.77 20.42 11.72
C GLU A 328 -15.64 20.05 12.68
N LEU A 329 -15.61 18.78 13.14
CA LEU A 329 -14.53 18.26 13.98
C LEU A 329 -13.19 18.33 13.23
N CYS A 330 -13.14 17.95 11.96
CA CYS A 330 -11.90 17.99 11.20
C CYS A 330 -11.38 19.40 10.94
N ASP A 331 -12.26 20.39 10.76
CA ASP A 331 -11.88 21.80 10.65
C ASP A 331 -11.24 22.29 11.97
N ALA A 332 -11.84 21.93 13.11
CA ALA A 332 -11.26 22.23 14.43
C ALA A 332 -9.90 21.56 14.64
N LEU A 333 -9.74 20.30 14.21
CA LEU A 333 -8.47 19.58 14.27
C LEU A 333 -7.39 20.20 13.37
N ALA A 334 -7.76 20.73 12.21
CA ALA A 334 -6.86 21.47 11.33
C ALA A 334 -6.35 22.77 11.99
N GLU A 335 -7.22 23.46 12.73
CA GLU A 335 -6.86 24.66 13.50
C GLU A 335 -5.87 24.31 14.62
N VAL A 336 -6.16 23.28 15.42
CA VAL A 336 -5.23 22.76 16.46
C VAL A 336 -3.87 22.43 15.85
N SER A 337 -3.87 21.70 14.72
CA SER A 337 -2.65 21.36 13.99
C SER A 337 -1.85 22.60 13.62
N SER A 338 -2.53 23.64 13.13
CA SER A 338 -1.90 24.91 12.73
C SER A 338 -1.26 25.62 13.92
N HIS A 339 -1.90 25.60 15.09
CA HIS A 339 -1.32 26.13 16.33
C HIS A 339 -0.05 25.38 16.74
N LEU A 340 -0.10 24.04 16.79
CA LEU A 340 1.07 23.21 17.15
C LEU A 340 2.23 23.39 16.16
N VAL A 341 1.93 23.42 14.85
CA VAL A 341 2.92 23.66 13.79
C VAL A 341 3.59 25.01 13.98
N LYS A 342 2.81 26.08 14.19
CA LYS A 342 3.31 27.44 14.36
C LYS A 342 4.14 27.58 15.64
N GLU A 343 3.68 27.02 16.76
CA GLU A 343 4.36 27.14 18.05
C GLU A 343 5.70 26.40 18.08
N HIS A 344 5.78 25.23 17.43
CA HIS A 344 6.94 24.35 17.52
C HIS A 344 7.77 24.23 16.24
N GLY A 345 7.40 24.96 15.18
CA GLY A 345 8.07 24.88 13.88
C GLY A 345 8.02 23.47 13.28
N LEU A 346 6.89 22.77 13.45
CA LEU A 346 6.74 21.38 13.02
C LEU A 346 6.68 21.28 11.49
N PRO A 347 7.21 20.20 10.91
CA PRO A 347 7.09 19.98 9.47
C PRO A 347 5.62 19.76 9.07
N VAL A 348 5.21 20.38 7.97
CA VAL A 348 3.89 20.20 7.36
C VAL A 348 4.00 19.27 6.16
N ARG A 349 3.03 18.37 5.99
CA ARG A 349 2.94 17.49 4.81
C ARG A 349 2.96 18.32 3.53
N GLY A 350 3.85 17.98 2.60
CA GLY A 350 4.00 18.68 1.32
C GLY A 350 4.85 19.95 1.36
N GLN A 351 5.16 20.52 2.53
CA GLN A 351 6.17 21.58 2.63
C GLN A 351 7.57 20.95 2.67
N ARG A 352 8.41 21.29 1.69
CA ARG A 352 9.84 21.02 1.79
C ARG A 352 10.37 21.80 3.00
N ILE A 353 10.95 21.09 3.96
CA ILE A 353 11.73 21.71 5.03
C ILE A 353 12.95 22.36 4.35
N ILE A 354 12.85 23.65 4.03
CA ILE A 354 14.00 24.46 3.66
C ILE A 354 14.79 24.62 4.95
N SER A 355 15.71 23.69 5.20
CA SER A 355 16.54 23.72 6.40
C SER A 355 17.41 24.99 6.36
N PRO A 356 17.30 25.90 7.33
CA PRO A 356 18.20 27.03 7.42
C PRO A 356 19.56 26.50 7.88
N ASN A 357 20.60 26.73 7.08
CA ASN A 357 22.01 26.47 7.40
C ASN A 357 22.42 25.01 7.68
N THR A 358 22.73 24.30 6.59
CA THR A 358 24.04 23.63 6.48
C THR A 358 24.58 23.83 5.08
N ASN A 359 25.43 24.86 4.91
CA ASN A 359 26.29 25.03 3.75
C ASN A 359 27.37 23.92 3.74
N LYS A 360 26.95 22.68 3.49
CA LYS A 360 27.78 21.69 2.83
C LYS A 360 27.09 21.38 1.51
N ARG A 361 27.53 22.09 0.46
CA ARG A 361 27.21 21.74 -0.92
C ARG A 361 27.64 20.30 -1.14
N VAL A 362 26.67 19.38 -1.11
CA VAL A 362 26.77 18.17 -1.89
C VAL A 362 26.68 18.62 -3.35
N PRO A 363 27.69 18.37 -4.19
CA PRO A 363 27.61 18.72 -5.59
C PRO A 363 26.60 17.80 -6.28
N GLY A 364 25.57 18.40 -6.87
CA GLY A 364 24.72 17.75 -7.89
C GLY A 364 23.44 17.13 -7.37
N MET A 365 22.35 17.90 -7.39
CA MET A 365 20.99 17.44 -7.76
C MET A 365 20.05 18.66 -7.69
N SER A 366 20.01 19.43 -8.77
CA SER A 366 19.11 20.57 -8.95
C SER A 366 18.30 20.49 -10.23
N ASN A 367 18.12 19.31 -10.83
CA ASN A 367 17.38 19.23 -12.09
C ASN A 367 15.99 18.63 -11.84
N GLN A 368 15.01 19.42 -12.25
CA GLN A 368 13.59 19.12 -12.22
C GLN A 368 13.29 18.15 -13.37
N PRO A 369 12.36 17.20 -13.22
CA PRO A 369 12.10 16.24 -14.28
C PRO A 369 11.46 16.93 -15.48
N GLU A 370 12.17 16.93 -16.62
CA GLU A 370 11.68 17.47 -17.89
C GLU A 370 10.68 16.51 -18.56
N LEU A 371 10.74 15.23 -18.19
CA LEU A 371 9.87 14.16 -18.67
C LEU A 371 9.13 13.51 -17.49
N VAL A 372 7.83 13.35 -17.68
CA VAL A 372 6.96 12.59 -16.78
C VAL A 372 6.41 11.38 -17.51
N LEU A 373 6.63 10.20 -16.97
CA LEU A 373 5.94 8.98 -17.40
C LEU A 373 4.70 8.78 -16.53
N PHE A 374 3.57 8.49 -17.16
CA PHE A 374 2.36 8.05 -16.47
C PHE A 374 2.11 6.57 -16.76
N VAL A 375 1.92 5.77 -15.72
CA VAL A 375 1.44 4.38 -15.80
C VAL A 375 0.28 4.19 -14.85
N ALA A 376 -0.65 3.28 -15.11
CA ALA A 376 -1.84 3.10 -14.28
C ALA A 376 -1.60 2.10 -13.14
N LEU A 377 -0.92 1.00 -13.45
CA LEU A 377 -0.83 -0.20 -12.62
C LEU A 377 0.53 -0.34 -11.94
N ALA A 378 0.52 -0.96 -10.75
CA ALA A 378 1.74 -1.22 -10.00
C ALA A 378 2.72 -2.13 -10.78
N GLU A 379 2.20 -3.11 -11.51
CA GLU A 379 2.98 -4.01 -12.37
C GLU A 379 3.67 -3.28 -13.53
N GLU A 380 3.01 -2.31 -14.16
CA GLU A 380 3.59 -1.49 -15.24
C GLU A 380 4.75 -0.66 -14.68
N LEU A 381 4.54 -0.05 -13.50
CA LEU A 381 5.57 0.68 -12.77
C LEU A 381 6.75 -0.23 -12.38
N ASP A 382 6.47 -1.44 -11.88
CA ASP A 382 7.51 -2.39 -11.48
C ASP A 382 8.38 -2.83 -12.65
N VAL A 383 7.76 -3.14 -13.80
CA VAL A 383 8.51 -3.52 -15.01
C VAL A 383 9.34 -2.35 -15.52
N LEU A 384 8.77 -1.14 -15.62
CA LEU A 384 9.50 0.05 -16.07
C LEU A 384 10.64 0.41 -15.12
N ALA A 385 10.39 0.47 -13.81
CA ALA A 385 11.40 0.86 -12.84
C ALA A 385 12.58 -0.12 -12.85
N LYS A 386 12.31 -1.43 -12.88
CA LYS A 386 13.34 -2.46 -12.97
C LYS A 386 14.10 -2.39 -14.29
N SER A 387 13.38 -2.25 -15.40
CA SER A 387 13.99 -2.29 -16.73
C SER A 387 14.80 -1.05 -17.02
N LEU A 388 14.29 0.14 -16.71
CA LEU A 388 14.96 1.43 -16.93
C LEU A 388 15.96 1.81 -15.82
N GLY A 389 16.03 1.03 -14.73
CA GLY A 389 16.94 1.30 -13.61
C GLY A 389 16.52 2.54 -12.80
N PHE A 390 15.22 2.78 -12.68
CA PHE A 390 14.70 3.87 -11.85
C PHE A 390 14.69 3.48 -10.38
N ASP A 391 14.95 4.47 -9.52
CA ASP A 391 14.80 4.35 -8.09
C ASP A 391 13.31 4.39 -7.73
N LYS A 392 12.82 3.30 -7.15
CA LYS A 392 11.46 3.14 -6.66
C LYS A 392 11.51 2.85 -5.16
N PRO A 393 11.31 3.87 -4.30
CA PRO A 393 11.25 3.65 -2.86
C PRO A 393 10.17 2.63 -2.49
N ALA A 394 10.46 1.80 -1.49
CA ALA A 394 9.51 0.79 -1.03
C ALA A 394 8.18 1.45 -0.58
N GLY A 395 7.07 0.94 -1.08
CA GLY A 395 5.73 1.44 -0.74
C GLY A 395 5.25 2.64 -1.56
N THR A 396 6.10 3.36 -2.29
CA THR A 396 5.67 4.59 -3.00
C THR A 396 5.02 4.31 -4.36
N PRO A 397 3.95 5.06 -4.73
CA PRO A 397 3.33 5.01 -6.06
C PRO A 397 4.12 5.77 -7.14
N GLU A 398 5.39 6.08 -6.89
CA GLU A 398 6.24 6.88 -7.76
C GLU A 398 7.62 6.22 -7.89
N ALA A 399 8.28 6.48 -9.02
CA ALA A 399 9.70 6.19 -9.23
C ALA A 399 10.38 7.41 -9.86
N THR A 400 11.69 7.51 -9.70
CA THR A 400 12.50 8.56 -10.31
C THR A 400 13.79 7.98 -10.86
N GLY A 401 14.29 8.54 -11.95
CA GLY A 401 15.59 8.11 -12.47
C GLY A 401 16.08 9.03 -13.56
N LYS A 402 17.04 8.54 -14.33
CA LYS A 402 17.56 9.25 -15.49
C LYS A 402 17.43 8.41 -16.74
N LEU A 403 17.09 9.07 -17.84
CA LEU A 403 17.09 8.48 -19.16
C LEU A 403 17.78 9.47 -20.11
N ASP A 404 18.82 9.03 -20.81
CA ASP A 404 19.68 9.89 -21.65
C ASP A 404 20.24 11.13 -20.92
N GLY A 405 20.44 11.05 -19.60
CA GLY A 405 20.91 12.16 -18.77
C GLY A 405 19.82 13.11 -18.28
N TYR A 406 18.57 12.97 -18.73
CA TYR A 406 17.42 13.76 -18.30
C TYR A 406 16.78 13.15 -17.05
N ASP A 407 16.35 14.00 -16.13
CA ASP A 407 15.60 13.56 -14.97
C ASP A 407 14.17 13.16 -15.38
N VAL A 408 13.78 11.95 -14.97
CA VAL A 408 12.48 11.35 -15.28
C VAL A 408 11.75 11.07 -13.98
N ALA A 409 10.49 11.47 -13.91
CA ALA A 409 9.56 11.05 -12.86
C ALA A 409 8.52 10.08 -13.44
N VAL A 410 8.18 9.04 -12.70
CA VAL A 410 7.11 8.10 -13.03
C VAL A 410 5.99 8.22 -12.00
N ILE A 411 4.77 8.42 -12.47
CA ILE A 411 3.55 8.53 -11.66
C ILE A 411 2.72 7.28 -11.84
N CYS A 412 2.24 6.68 -10.75
CA CYS A 412 1.35 5.53 -10.78
C CYS A 412 0.23 5.66 -9.72
N PRO A 413 -1.02 5.98 -10.09
CA PRO A 413 -2.11 6.06 -9.11
C PRO A 413 -2.43 4.71 -8.45
N ARG A 414 -1.93 3.59 -9.00
CA ARG A 414 -2.30 2.22 -8.61
C ARG A 414 -3.81 1.97 -8.68
N ALA A 415 -4.47 2.67 -9.58
CA ALA A 415 -5.89 2.62 -9.80
C ALA A 415 -6.15 2.81 -11.30
N MET A 416 -7.10 2.03 -11.81
CA MET A 416 -7.56 2.14 -13.19
C MET A 416 -8.57 3.28 -13.34
N GLY A 417 -8.75 3.72 -14.57
CA GLY A 417 -9.85 4.61 -14.94
C GLY A 417 -9.47 6.08 -15.02
N ARG A 418 -10.32 6.80 -15.77
CA ARG A 418 -10.06 8.16 -16.22
C ARG A 418 -9.95 9.15 -15.05
N VAL A 419 -10.80 8.97 -14.02
CA VAL A 419 -10.79 9.81 -12.83
C VAL A 419 -9.49 9.67 -12.04
N ALA A 420 -8.99 8.44 -11.87
CA ALA A 420 -7.73 8.20 -11.17
C ALA A 420 -6.55 8.84 -11.91
N GLY A 421 -6.52 8.69 -13.24
CA GLY A 421 -5.51 9.33 -14.09
C GLY A 421 -5.56 10.86 -14.02
N ALA A 422 -6.76 11.44 -14.10
CA ALA A 422 -6.95 12.90 -14.00
C ALA A 422 -6.51 13.45 -12.65
N VAL A 423 -6.92 12.82 -11.55
CA VAL A 423 -6.58 13.26 -10.19
C VAL A 423 -5.08 13.17 -9.95
N ALA A 424 -4.45 12.03 -10.28
CA ALA A 424 -3.02 11.85 -10.06
C ALA A 424 -2.17 12.84 -10.88
N MET A 425 -2.54 13.07 -12.14
CA MET A 425 -1.83 14.04 -12.97
C MET A 425 -2.06 15.49 -12.49
N ALA A 426 -3.31 15.85 -12.15
CA ALA A 426 -3.59 17.18 -11.63
C ALA A 426 -2.85 17.45 -10.30
N ASP A 427 -2.83 16.48 -9.39
CA ASP A 427 -2.09 16.55 -8.13
C ASP A 427 -0.59 16.71 -8.35
N TYR A 428 -0.03 15.97 -9.31
CA TYR A 428 1.38 16.10 -9.69
C TYR A 428 1.68 17.52 -10.17
N LEU A 429 0.90 18.00 -11.15
CA LEU A 429 1.10 19.30 -11.79
C LEU A 429 0.83 20.48 -10.84
N ALA A 430 0.00 20.30 -9.82
CA ALA A 430 -0.25 21.32 -8.80
C ALA A 430 0.93 21.50 -7.84
N ARG A 431 1.73 20.44 -7.62
CA ARG A 431 2.80 20.42 -6.61
C ARG A 431 4.20 20.55 -7.20
N ARG A 432 4.34 20.43 -8.51
CA ARG A 432 5.63 20.36 -9.21
C ARG A 432 5.64 21.32 -10.41
N PRO A 433 6.83 21.79 -10.84
CA PRO A 433 6.97 22.52 -12.09
C PRO A 433 6.41 21.71 -13.27
N LYS A 434 5.95 22.43 -14.30
CA LYS A 434 5.41 21.80 -15.51
C LYS A 434 6.52 21.03 -16.23
N PRO A 435 6.35 19.73 -16.53
CA PRO A 435 7.26 19.02 -17.43
C PRO A 435 7.10 19.55 -18.85
N LYS A 436 8.11 19.28 -19.69
CA LYS A 436 8.03 19.55 -21.14
C LYS A 436 7.14 18.52 -21.84
N LEU A 437 7.23 17.26 -21.39
CA LEU A 437 6.46 16.15 -21.96
C LEU A 437 5.86 15.28 -20.86
N ILE A 438 4.60 14.90 -21.05
CA ILE A 438 3.98 13.76 -20.39
C ILE A 438 3.92 12.62 -21.39
N LEU A 439 4.53 11.49 -21.06
CA LEU A 439 4.46 10.26 -21.86
C LEU A 439 3.58 9.25 -21.12
N ILE A 440 2.41 8.95 -21.69
CA ILE A 440 1.49 7.94 -21.18
C ILE A 440 1.99 6.58 -21.65
N VAL A 441 2.27 5.70 -20.71
CA VAL A 441 2.84 4.37 -20.93
C VAL A 441 1.96 3.32 -20.27
N GLY A 442 1.84 2.14 -20.89
CA GLY A 442 1.21 0.99 -20.23
C GLY A 442 0.54 0.03 -21.20
N LEU A 443 -0.47 -0.68 -20.71
CA LEU A 443 -1.22 -1.69 -21.45
C LEU A 443 -2.47 -1.12 -22.13
N ALA A 444 -2.95 -1.82 -23.15
CA ALA A 444 -4.23 -1.58 -23.83
C ALA A 444 -4.80 -2.90 -24.38
N GLY A 445 -6.12 -2.97 -24.55
CA GLY A 445 -6.76 -4.01 -25.36
C GLY A 445 -6.73 -3.62 -26.84
N GLY A 446 -6.44 -4.55 -27.74
CA GLY A 446 -6.29 -4.30 -29.17
C GLY A 446 -7.53 -4.68 -29.96
N PHE A 447 -7.89 -3.86 -30.96
CA PHE A 447 -8.97 -4.20 -31.88
C PHE A 447 -8.44 -5.01 -33.07
N GLN A 448 -8.70 -6.32 -33.08
CA GLN A 448 -8.21 -7.26 -34.10
C GLN A 448 -8.63 -6.88 -35.52
N ASN A 449 -9.82 -6.29 -35.69
CA ASN A 449 -10.32 -5.80 -36.99
C ASN A 449 -9.40 -4.74 -37.62
N ASN A 450 -8.58 -4.08 -36.80
CA ASN A 450 -7.60 -3.08 -37.23
C ASN A 450 -6.15 -3.60 -37.11
N ASN A 451 -5.98 -4.92 -37.14
CA ASN A 451 -4.68 -5.62 -37.14
C ASN A 451 -3.80 -5.31 -35.91
N SER A 452 -4.45 -5.05 -34.78
CA SER A 452 -3.82 -4.81 -33.48
C SER A 452 -3.82 -6.12 -32.69
N LYS A 453 -2.64 -6.71 -32.48
CA LYS A 453 -2.47 -8.04 -31.88
C LYS A 453 -1.70 -7.94 -30.56
N PRO A 454 -1.91 -8.87 -29.61
CA PRO A 454 -1.09 -8.94 -28.40
C PRO A 454 0.41 -8.87 -28.68
N GLY A 455 1.13 -8.12 -27.85
CA GLY A 455 2.55 -7.83 -28.01
C GLY A 455 2.87 -6.65 -28.94
N HIS A 456 1.94 -6.21 -29.81
CA HIS A 456 2.16 -5.04 -30.65
C HIS A 456 2.28 -3.77 -29.79
N ILE A 457 3.12 -2.84 -30.23
CA ILE A 457 3.23 -1.51 -29.64
C ILE A 457 2.42 -0.53 -30.49
N VAL A 458 1.62 0.30 -29.83
CA VAL A 458 0.86 1.38 -30.45
C VAL A 458 1.38 2.71 -29.96
N VAL A 459 1.88 3.53 -30.88
CA VAL A 459 2.17 4.95 -30.65
C VAL A 459 0.93 5.73 -31.05
N ALA A 460 0.24 6.31 -30.07
CA ALA A 460 -1.08 6.90 -30.31
C ALA A 460 -0.94 8.23 -31.08
N THR A 461 -1.75 8.42 -32.13
CA THR A 461 -1.85 9.71 -32.84
C THR A 461 -2.85 10.65 -32.17
N LYS A 462 -3.87 10.07 -31.53
CA LYS A 462 -4.84 10.77 -30.68
C LYS A 462 -5.42 9.79 -29.66
N VAL A 463 -5.90 10.35 -28.56
CA VAL A 463 -6.78 9.66 -27.61
C VAL A 463 -8.21 10.09 -27.90
N VAL A 464 -9.10 9.12 -28.12
CA VAL A 464 -10.53 9.32 -28.31
C VAL A 464 -11.21 9.01 -26.97
N ASP A 465 -11.52 10.03 -26.18
CA ASP A 465 -12.15 9.87 -24.86
C ASP A 465 -13.65 9.59 -25.03
N LEU A 466 -14.10 8.41 -24.62
CA LEU A 466 -15.47 7.93 -24.77
C LEU A 466 -16.35 8.15 -23.52
N ALA A 467 -15.86 8.91 -22.54
CA ALA A 467 -16.57 9.11 -21.26
C ALA A 467 -17.93 9.81 -21.42
N LEU A 468 -18.06 10.73 -22.37
CA LEU A 468 -19.32 11.46 -22.58
C LEU A 468 -20.26 10.69 -23.50
N ARG A 469 -21.52 10.63 -23.08
CA ARG A 469 -22.57 9.87 -23.75
C ARG A 469 -23.84 10.71 -23.85
N LYS A 470 -24.56 10.58 -24.97
CA LYS A 470 -25.91 11.08 -25.15
C LYS A 470 -26.87 9.90 -25.14
N VAL A 471 -27.82 9.90 -24.21
CA VAL A 471 -28.92 8.93 -24.18
C VAL A 471 -30.09 9.51 -24.99
N VAL A 472 -30.66 8.71 -25.88
CA VAL A 472 -31.83 9.05 -26.70
C VAL A 472 -32.82 7.90 -26.68
N ASP A 473 -34.11 8.21 -26.73
CA ASP A 473 -35.14 7.20 -26.90
C ASP A 473 -35.33 6.90 -28.39
N GLU A 474 -35.08 5.66 -28.80
CA GLU A 474 -35.34 5.16 -30.15
C GLU A 474 -36.16 3.86 -30.04
N ALA A 475 -37.34 3.83 -30.66
CA ALA A 475 -38.23 2.65 -30.69
C ALA A 475 -38.48 2.01 -29.30
N ASP A 476 -38.87 2.83 -28.32
CA ASP A 476 -39.17 2.44 -26.93
C ASP A 476 -37.99 1.85 -26.14
N ALA A 477 -36.75 2.05 -26.60
CA ALA A 477 -35.54 1.71 -25.87
C ALA A 477 -34.59 2.92 -25.73
N ALA A 478 -33.99 3.06 -24.55
CA ALA A 478 -32.94 4.05 -24.31
C ALA A 478 -31.63 3.60 -24.99
N ILE A 479 -31.24 4.26 -26.08
CA ILE A 479 -30.00 4.01 -26.80
C ILE A 479 -28.96 5.05 -26.41
N THR A 480 -27.72 4.61 -26.24
CA THR A 480 -26.61 5.50 -25.90
C THR A 480 -25.68 5.73 -27.09
N HIS A 481 -25.33 6.99 -27.34
CA HIS A 481 -24.40 7.41 -28.39
C HIS A 481 -23.18 8.07 -27.78
N PHE A 482 -21.99 7.74 -28.29
CA PHE A 482 -20.77 8.38 -27.82
C PHE A 482 -20.72 9.85 -28.24
N ARG A 483 -20.22 10.70 -27.35
CA ARG A 483 -19.89 12.10 -27.59
C ARG A 483 -18.42 12.28 -27.29
N HIS A 484 -17.58 11.67 -28.13
CA HIS A 484 -16.17 11.63 -27.82
C HIS A 484 -15.53 13.01 -27.77
N GLU A 485 -14.46 13.11 -26.99
CA GLU A 485 -13.53 14.23 -27.05
C GLU A 485 -12.17 13.73 -27.51
N ASP A 486 -11.64 14.35 -28.56
CA ASP A 486 -10.35 13.95 -29.12
C ASP A 486 -9.21 14.79 -28.51
N TYR A 487 -8.17 14.09 -28.09
CA TYR A 487 -6.91 14.66 -27.64
C TYR A 487 -5.80 14.25 -28.61
N VAL A 488 -5.41 15.18 -29.48
CA VAL A 488 -4.28 14.96 -30.41
C VAL A 488 -2.99 14.85 -29.62
N MET A 489 -2.20 13.82 -29.92
CA MET A 489 -0.90 13.61 -29.28
C MET A 489 0.18 14.47 -29.95
N ASP A 490 1.17 14.90 -29.18
CA ASP A 490 2.38 15.48 -29.75
C ASP A 490 3.12 14.41 -30.57
N ASP A 491 3.44 14.77 -31.81
CA ASP A 491 3.95 13.85 -32.82
C ASP A 491 5.48 13.64 -32.72
N VAL A 492 6.16 14.30 -31.77
CA VAL A 492 7.61 14.24 -31.64
C VAL A 492 8.13 12.80 -31.44
N LEU A 493 7.39 11.99 -30.67
CA LEU A 493 7.71 10.57 -30.47
C LEU A 493 7.56 9.79 -31.77
N GLN A 494 6.42 9.97 -32.46
CA GLN A 494 6.16 9.30 -33.73
C GLN A 494 7.22 9.68 -34.78
N ARG A 495 7.50 10.98 -34.95
CA ARG A 495 8.50 11.48 -35.91
C ARG A 495 9.88 10.90 -35.62
N HIS A 496 10.26 10.74 -34.36
CA HIS A 496 11.54 10.13 -34.00
C HIS A 496 11.59 8.65 -34.39
N ILE A 497 10.57 7.86 -34.03
CA ILE A 497 10.52 6.42 -34.36
C ILE A 497 10.42 6.18 -35.88
N GLN A 498 9.83 7.12 -36.63
CA GLN A 498 9.73 7.06 -38.09
C GLN A 498 10.97 7.60 -38.82
N SER A 499 11.91 8.23 -38.10
CA SER A 499 13.11 8.82 -38.70
C SER A 499 14.22 7.79 -38.90
N ASP A 500 15.18 8.11 -39.75
CA ASP A 500 16.39 7.30 -39.97
C ASP A 500 17.30 7.24 -38.72
N GLU A 501 17.03 8.03 -37.67
CA GLU A 501 17.77 7.96 -36.40
C GLU A 501 17.40 6.73 -35.56
N PHE A 502 16.22 6.14 -35.78
CA PHE A 502 15.75 4.97 -35.05
C PHE A 502 15.92 3.71 -35.92
N ASP A 503 16.90 2.87 -35.59
CA ASP A 503 17.07 1.57 -36.25
C ASP A 503 16.00 0.58 -35.77
N LYS A 504 14.84 0.64 -36.42
CA LYS A 504 13.72 -0.26 -36.14
C LYS A 504 14.11 -1.73 -36.28
N LYS A 505 15.01 -2.08 -37.20
CA LYS A 505 15.39 -3.49 -37.43
C LYS A 505 16.25 -4.00 -36.27
N ALA A 506 17.21 -3.19 -35.81
CA ALA A 506 18.01 -3.51 -34.64
C ALA A 506 17.12 -3.65 -33.39
N TRP A 507 16.20 -2.72 -33.17
CA TRP A 507 15.26 -2.79 -32.05
C TRP A 507 14.38 -4.05 -32.10
N VAL A 508 13.79 -4.40 -33.25
CA VAL A 508 12.98 -5.61 -33.39
C VAL A 508 13.80 -6.86 -33.03
N ASN A 509 15.05 -6.95 -33.50
CA ASN A 509 15.92 -8.09 -33.21
C ASN A 509 16.22 -8.19 -31.70
N GLN A 510 16.58 -7.08 -31.05
CA GLN A 510 16.84 -7.03 -29.62
C GLN A 510 15.60 -7.39 -28.80
N ALA A 511 14.45 -6.84 -29.18
CA ALA A 511 13.18 -7.12 -28.50
C ALA A 511 12.78 -8.60 -28.60
N CYS A 512 13.12 -9.31 -29.69
CA CYS A 512 12.89 -10.75 -29.79
C CYS A 512 13.65 -11.57 -28.72
N GLU A 513 14.84 -11.11 -28.30
CA GLU A 513 15.65 -11.78 -27.27
C GLU A 513 15.01 -11.73 -25.87
N LEU A 514 13.95 -10.92 -25.69
CA LEU A 514 13.20 -10.82 -24.43
C LEU A 514 12.26 -12.02 -24.17
N GLY A 515 12.25 -13.02 -25.05
CA GLY A 515 11.44 -14.24 -24.93
C GLY A 515 10.18 -14.21 -25.80
N TRP A 516 10.23 -13.57 -26.97
CA TRP A 516 9.13 -13.60 -27.94
C TRP A 516 9.00 -14.99 -28.59
N PRO A 517 7.77 -15.42 -28.94
CA PRO A 517 7.56 -16.63 -29.73
C PRO A 517 8.27 -16.59 -31.10
N ASP A 518 8.76 -17.72 -31.58
CA ASP A 518 9.50 -17.81 -32.84
C ASP A 518 8.69 -17.34 -34.06
N ASP A 519 7.38 -17.54 -34.02
CA ASP A 519 6.41 -17.20 -35.07
C ASP A 519 5.88 -15.76 -34.98
N GLN A 520 6.29 -14.99 -33.98
CA GLN A 520 5.87 -13.60 -33.79
C GLN A 520 7.05 -12.64 -33.68
N ARG A 521 6.83 -11.38 -34.05
CA ARG A 521 7.83 -10.32 -33.98
C ARG A 521 7.21 -9.03 -33.43
N PRO A 522 7.94 -8.28 -32.60
CA PRO A 522 7.54 -6.94 -32.17
C PRO A 522 7.23 -6.06 -33.38
N SER A 523 6.13 -5.32 -33.28
CA SER A 523 5.69 -4.39 -34.32
C SER A 523 5.26 -3.08 -33.69
N ILE A 524 5.43 -1.98 -34.43
CA ILE A 524 5.01 -0.64 -34.02
C ILE A 524 3.93 -0.16 -34.99
N HIS A 525 2.78 0.17 -34.43
CA HIS A 525 1.61 0.70 -35.12
C HIS A 525 1.36 2.15 -34.68
N TYR A 526 0.76 2.92 -35.58
CA TYR A 526 0.42 4.32 -35.34
C TYR A 526 -1.05 4.53 -35.63
N GLY A 527 -1.78 5.09 -34.67
CA GLY A 527 -3.21 5.34 -34.84
C GLY A 527 -3.91 5.76 -33.55
N PRO A 528 -5.23 5.99 -33.62
CA PRO A 528 -5.99 6.42 -32.46
C PRO A 528 -6.21 5.29 -31.46
N LEU A 529 -6.24 5.64 -30.17
CA LEU A 529 -6.64 4.74 -29.06
C LEU A 529 -7.84 5.33 -28.33
N ALA A 530 -8.76 4.48 -27.90
CA ALA A 530 -9.91 4.89 -27.11
C ALA A 530 -9.56 4.92 -25.63
N SER A 531 -10.12 5.88 -24.90
CA SER A 531 -10.14 5.90 -23.44
C SER A 531 -11.57 5.66 -22.98
N ALA A 532 -11.81 4.58 -22.23
CA ALA A 532 -13.13 4.20 -21.72
C ALA A 532 -13.06 3.85 -20.23
N ASP A 533 -14.12 4.13 -19.48
CA ASP A 533 -14.15 3.84 -18.03
C ASP A 533 -14.42 2.34 -17.74
N GLU A 534 -14.68 1.55 -18.78
CA GLU A 534 -14.94 0.11 -18.69
C GLU A 534 -13.81 -0.75 -19.28
N VAL A 535 -13.53 -1.89 -18.65
CA VAL A 535 -12.70 -2.93 -19.25
C VAL A 535 -13.49 -3.59 -20.39
N VAL A 536 -12.98 -3.48 -21.62
CA VAL A 536 -13.61 -4.07 -22.79
C VAL A 536 -13.22 -5.55 -22.95
N ALA A 537 -14.21 -6.44 -22.84
CA ALA A 537 -14.07 -7.88 -23.04
C ALA A 537 -15.30 -8.45 -23.79
N SER A 538 -15.85 -7.68 -24.73
CA SER A 538 -17.06 -8.03 -25.47
C SER A 538 -16.93 -7.62 -26.94
N ASN A 539 -17.17 -8.57 -27.84
CA ASN A 539 -17.16 -8.33 -29.28
C ASN A 539 -18.23 -7.31 -29.69
N GLU A 540 -19.41 -7.38 -29.06
CA GLU A 540 -20.51 -6.45 -29.32
C GLU A 540 -20.13 -5.03 -28.88
N TRP A 541 -19.53 -4.89 -27.69
CA TRP A 541 -19.09 -3.60 -27.19
C TRP A 541 -17.94 -3.02 -28.01
N SER A 542 -16.97 -3.85 -28.42
CA SER A 542 -15.90 -3.46 -29.34
C SER A 542 -16.47 -3.00 -30.69
N ALA A 543 -17.47 -3.70 -31.23
CA ALA A 543 -18.17 -3.28 -32.44
C ALA A 543 -18.91 -1.95 -32.25
N GLN A 544 -19.49 -1.69 -31.07
CA GLN A 544 -20.13 -0.42 -30.76
C GLN A 544 -19.11 0.73 -30.64
N ILE A 545 -17.94 0.50 -30.05
CA ILE A 545 -16.84 1.49 -29.99
C ILE A 545 -16.34 1.85 -31.39
N LEU A 546 -16.20 0.86 -32.28
CA LEU A 546 -15.69 1.06 -33.63
C LEU A 546 -16.73 1.64 -34.59
N ASN A 547 -17.96 1.10 -34.56
CA ASN A 547 -18.97 1.30 -35.60
C ASN A 547 -20.26 1.96 -35.09
N GLY A 548 -20.42 2.11 -33.77
CA GLY A 548 -21.60 2.75 -33.18
C GLY A 548 -21.64 4.26 -33.48
N LYS A 549 -22.78 4.90 -33.22
CA LYS A 549 -22.90 6.35 -33.38
C LYS A 549 -21.94 7.07 -32.43
N GLY A 550 -21.00 7.82 -33.01
CA GLY A 550 -19.93 8.49 -32.26
C GLY A 550 -18.68 7.63 -32.00
N GLY A 551 -18.65 6.40 -32.52
CA GLY A 551 -17.45 5.56 -32.55
C GLY A 551 -16.42 6.02 -33.59
N ASP A 552 -15.25 5.39 -33.60
CA ASP A 552 -14.20 5.63 -34.60
C ASP A 552 -13.65 4.30 -35.15
N PRO A 553 -13.91 3.96 -36.43
CA PRO A 553 -13.53 2.68 -37.00
C PRO A 553 -12.01 2.53 -37.16
N LYS A 554 -11.21 3.58 -36.95
CA LYS A 554 -9.75 3.56 -37.05
C LYS A 554 -9.05 3.23 -35.73
N LEU A 555 -9.80 3.06 -34.64
CA LEU A 555 -9.21 2.78 -33.32
C LEU A 555 -8.39 1.49 -33.35
N LEU A 556 -7.14 1.56 -32.88
CA LEU A 556 -6.27 0.40 -32.79
C LEU A 556 -6.48 -0.39 -31.48
N GLY A 557 -7.13 0.23 -30.50
CA GLY A 557 -7.33 -0.37 -29.19
C GLY A 557 -8.02 0.57 -28.20
N VAL A 558 -8.13 0.10 -26.97
CA VAL A 558 -8.81 0.75 -25.85
C VAL A 558 -8.04 0.58 -24.54
N GLU A 559 -8.01 1.65 -23.75
CA GLU A 559 -7.45 1.71 -22.40
C GLU A 559 -8.35 2.59 -21.51
N MET A 560 -7.95 2.86 -20.27
CA MET A 560 -8.86 3.44 -19.27
C MET A 560 -8.41 4.77 -18.67
N GLU A 561 -7.20 5.28 -18.92
CA GLU A 561 -6.66 6.42 -18.17
C GLU A 561 -6.38 7.67 -19.00
N ALA A 562 -6.02 7.52 -20.27
CA ALA A 562 -5.39 8.56 -21.05
C ALA A 562 -6.29 9.80 -21.23
N GLY A 563 -7.60 9.63 -21.35
CA GLY A 563 -8.54 10.76 -21.45
C GLY A 563 -8.43 11.71 -20.24
N GLY A 564 -8.28 11.15 -19.03
CA GLY A 564 -8.16 11.92 -17.80
C GLY A 564 -6.81 12.61 -17.67
N VAL A 565 -5.73 11.91 -18.04
CA VAL A 565 -4.38 12.48 -18.07
C VAL A 565 -4.30 13.63 -19.07
N CYS A 566 -4.85 13.45 -20.27
CA CYS A 566 -4.89 14.48 -21.31
C CYS A 566 -5.74 15.68 -20.89
N ALA A 567 -6.88 15.45 -20.24
CA ALA A 567 -7.72 16.53 -19.69
C ALA A 567 -6.97 17.38 -18.65
N ALA A 568 -6.19 16.74 -17.77
CA ALA A 568 -5.37 17.44 -16.77
C ALA A 568 -4.21 18.22 -17.43
N ALA A 569 -3.51 17.61 -18.39
CA ALA A 569 -2.38 18.22 -19.10
C ALA A 569 -2.80 19.41 -19.98
N ARG A 570 -3.93 19.28 -20.70
CA ARG A 570 -4.47 20.34 -21.58
C ARG A 570 -4.75 21.63 -20.83
N LYS A 571 -5.31 21.55 -19.61
CA LYS A 571 -5.54 22.72 -18.74
C LYS A 571 -4.26 23.49 -18.41
N GLN A 572 -3.11 22.83 -18.48
CA GLN A 572 -1.80 23.41 -18.20
C GLN A 572 -0.97 23.70 -19.44
N GLY A 573 -1.46 23.37 -20.64
CA GLY A 573 -0.75 23.56 -21.91
C GLY A 573 0.48 22.69 -22.06
N ILE A 574 0.48 21.47 -21.51
CA ILE A 574 1.63 20.55 -21.54
C ILE A 574 1.48 19.57 -22.70
N ALA A 575 2.58 19.31 -23.42
CA ALA A 575 2.62 18.32 -24.49
C ALA A 575 2.42 16.90 -23.94
N VAL A 576 1.62 16.09 -24.65
CA VAL A 576 1.34 14.70 -24.28
C VAL A 576 1.60 13.79 -25.46
N SER A 577 2.39 12.75 -25.25
CA SER A 577 2.48 11.62 -26.18
C SER A 577 2.06 10.35 -25.46
N MET A 578 1.73 9.30 -26.21
CA MET A 578 1.26 8.04 -25.65
C MET A 578 1.80 6.85 -26.41
N ILE A 579 2.26 5.85 -25.66
CA ILE A 579 2.71 4.56 -26.17
C ILE A 579 2.12 3.44 -25.32
N ARG A 580 1.44 2.50 -25.96
CA ARG A 580 0.82 1.35 -25.28
C ARG A 580 1.28 0.04 -25.89
N VAL A 581 1.26 -1.00 -25.08
CA VAL A 581 1.36 -2.40 -25.51
C VAL A 581 -0.03 -2.99 -25.56
N ILE A 582 -0.32 -3.73 -26.61
CA ILE A 582 -1.52 -4.54 -26.69
C ILE A 582 -1.32 -5.77 -25.80
N SER A 583 -2.05 -5.86 -24.71
CA SER A 583 -1.99 -7.00 -23.78
C SER A 583 -3.00 -8.08 -24.08
N ASP A 584 -4.10 -7.75 -24.74
CA ASP A 584 -5.21 -8.67 -25.05
C ASP A 584 -5.99 -8.16 -26.27
N SER A 585 -6.96 -8.93 -26.76
CA SER A 585 -7.74 -8.63 -27.97
C SER A 585 -9.04 -7.85 -27.72
N ALA A 586 -9.27 -7.32 -26.50
CA ALA A 586 -10.51 -6.64 -26.12
C ALA A 586 -11.78 -7.47 -26.43
N ASP A 587 -11.68 -8.79 -26.31
CA ASP A 587 -12.71 -9.76 -26.65
C ASP A 587 -13.04 -10.66 -25.43
N PRO A 588 -14.07 -11.53 -25.51
CA PRO A 588 -14.43 -12.41 -24.40
C PRO A 588 -13.38 -13.48 -24.07
N ALA A 589 -12.41 -13.75 -24.96
CA ALA A 589 -11.38 -14.77 -24.77
C ALA A 589 -10.18 -14.23 -23.98
N LYS A 590 -10.35 -13.09 -23.29
CA LYS A 590 -9.34 -12.45 -22.45
C LYS A 590 -8.72 -13.42 -21.44
N ALA A 591 -7.51 -13.86 -21.71
CA ALA A 591 -6.69 -14.67 -20.82
C ALA A 591 -5.24 -14.25 -21.03
N ASP A 592 -4.69 -13.36 -20.19
CA ASP A 592 -3.37 -12.81 -20.53
C ASP A 592 -2.51 -12.27 -19.39
N ASP A 593 -1.74 -13.15 -18.74
CA ASP A 593 -0.63 -12.73 -17.87
C ASP A 593 0.70 -12.60 -18.63
N HIS A 594 0.86 -13.30 -19.76
CA HIS A 594 2.14 -13.36 -20.47
C HIS A 594 2.46 -12.05 -21.19
N TRP A 595 1.54 -11.53 -22.00
CA TRP A 595 1.78 -10.31 -22.78
C TRP A 595 1.85 -9.05 -21.93
N ARG A 596 1.24 -9.04 -20.75
CA ARG A 596 1.37 -7.93 -19.78
C ARG A 596 2.83 -7.73 -19.37
N SER A 597 3.50 -8.83 -19.01
CA SER A 597 4.91 -8.78 -18.59
C SER A 597 5.86 -8.64 -19.78
N LEU A 598 5.74 -9.50 -20.79
CA LEU A 598 6.63 -9.49 -21.97
C LEU A 598 6.49 -8.21 -22.78
N GLY A 599 5.26 -7.76 -23.02
CA GLY A 599 5.00 -6.54 -23.76
C GLY A 599 5.52 -5.31 -23.02
N MET A 600 5.31 -5.17 -21.71
CA MET A 600 5.90 -4.05 -20.96
C MET A 600 7.43 -4.05 -20.96
N LYS A 601 8.08 -5.21 -20.94
CA LYS A 601 9.54 -5.29 -21.14
C LYS A 601 9.94 -4.82 -22.54
N THR A 602 9.21 -5.24 -23.56
CA THR A 602 9.41 -4.84 -24.97
C THR A 602 9.25 -3.33 -25.14
N LEU A 603 8.24 -2.73 -24.51
CA LEU A 603 8.04 -1.29 -24.51
C LEU A 603 9.17 -0.58 -23.75
N SER A 604 9.58 -1.10 -22.59
CA SER A 604 10.72 -0.51 -21.86
C SER A 604 12.00 -0.54 -22.68
N ASP A 605 12.24 -1.60 -23.44
CA ASP A 605 13.38 -1.70 -24.35
C ASP A 605 13.30 -0.67 -25.48
N LEU A 606 12.10 -0.45 -26.04
CA LEU A 606 11.86 0.64 -26.98
C LEU A 606 12.18 1.99 -26.35
N LEU A 607 11.71 2.28 -25.13
CA LEU A 607 11.98 3.54 -24.42
C LEU A 607 13.47 3.78 -24.17
N LYS A 608 14.28 2.74 -23.97
CA LYS A 608 15.74 2.87 -23.86
C LYS A 608 16.40 3.17 -25.19
N THR A 609 15.83 2.64 -26.28
CA THR A 609 16.42 2.70 -27.60
C THR A 609 16.12 4.03 -28.29
N ILE A 610 14.91 4.57 -28.07
CA ILE A 610 14.57 5.92 -28.52
C ILE A 610 15.32 6.93 -27.66
N SER A 611 15.99 7.89 -28.29
CA SER A 611 16.70 8.93 -27.54
C SER A 611 15.70 9.95 -26.99
N LEU A 612 15.06 9.65 -25.86
CA LEU A 612 14.02 10.49 -25.25
C LEU A 612 14.53 11.88 -24.92
N GLY A 613 15.83 12.04 -24.65
CA GLY A 613 16.45 13.35 -24.52
C GLY A 613 16.30 14.24 -25.75
N LYS A 614 16.61 13.70 -26.93
CA LYS A 614 16.44 14.40 -28.21
C LYS A 614 14.97 14.70 -28.52
N ILE A 615 14.07 13.84 -28.06
CA ILE A 615 12.61 14.05 -28.21
C ILE A 615 12.20 15.27 -27.38
N ILE A 616 12.64 15.37 -26.13
CA ILE A 616 12.33 16.50 -25.24
C ILE A 616 12.87 17.83 -25.80
N GLU A 617 14.08 17.82 -26.38
CA GLU A 617 14.69 19.03 -26.98
C GLU A 617 13.94 19.57 -28.21
N ARG A 618 13.13 18.73 -28.86
CA ARG A 618 12.33 19.11 -30.04
C ARG A 618 10.95 19.68 -29.66
N ILE A 619 10.60 19.69 -28.38
CA ILE A 619 9.37 20.29 -27.88
C ILE A 619 9.59 21.81 -27.69
N PRO A 620 8.71 22.66 -28.25
CA PRO A 620 8.87 24.12 -28.23
C PRO A 620 8.99 24.77 -26.85
#